data_AF-A0A9J6EM39-F1
#
_entry.id   AF-A0A9J6EM39-F1
#
_cell.length_a   1.000
_cell.length_b   1.000
_cell.length_c   1.000
_cell.angle_alpha   90.00
_cell.angle_beta   90.00
_cell.angle_gamma   90.00
#
_symmetry.space_group_name_H-M   'P 1'
#
loop_
_entity.id
_entity.type
_entity.pdbx_description
1 polymer ?
#
loop_
_entity_poly.entity_id
_entity_poly.type
_entity_poly.pdbx_seq_one_letter_code
_entity_poly.pdbx_strand_id
1 'polypeptide(L)'
;MAASNGRGVASPAVVASNASETAMQPAKKPRRCFSAHEDLCLLREVAAAKPFGDDIKGVHVLAAVNRAVGRELTLRGIKDRVDILLGYWKLQDSKNLKKSGTEEQYSEKEEILQDLWDFCESVKYEPRIAPRGAACAARRRRLGAEPPVNTDELPGVTLSDDGTGDGALGIRGLQSLELQLLAQREKNELDLRSRELEIEKMKVRHEERRLALDERRLALDEEKHRFEVERWRGERESLLDEIKKMLDEQTTKLAQHHNT
;
A
#
# COMPACT_ATOMS: atom_id res chain seq x y z
N MET A 1 -41.03 -17.36 56.43
CA MET A 1 -41.38 -16.03 56.99
C MET A 1 -40.94 -15.00 55.95
N ALA A 2 -41.90 -14.50 55.17
CA ALA A 2 -42.49 -13.15 55.24
C ALA A 2 -41.63 -12.13 54.44
N ALA A 3 -42.08 -11.73 53.24
CA ALA A 3 -42.97 -10.58 52.95
C ALA A 3 -42.12 -9.39 52.45
N SER A 4 -42.11 -9.10 51.14
CA SER A 4 -42.94 -8.09 50.44
C SER A 4 -42.72 -6.65 50.89
N ASN A 5 -42.34 -5.77 49.94
CA ASN A 5 -42.75 -4.35 49.74
C ASN A 5 -41.71 -3.68 48.81
N GLY A 6 -41.98 -2.98 47.70
CA GLY A 6 -43.21 -2.35 47.22
C GLY A 6 -43.07 -0.83 47.21
N ARG A 7 -43.30 -0.20 46.03
CA ARG A 7 -43.43 1.26 45.71
C ARG A 7 -42.11 2.00 45.44
N GLY A 8 -41.95 2.83 44.41
CA GLY A 8 -42.91 3.49 43.52
C GLY A 8 -42.95 5.00 43.79
N VAL A 9 -42.23 5.81 43.00
CA VAL A 9 -42.38 7.28 42.85
C VAL A 9 -41.66 7.68 41.55
N ALA A 10 -42.39 7.95 40.47
CA ALA A 10 -42.90 9.25 40.05
C ALA A 10 -41.82 10.17 39.44
N SER A 11 -41.81 10.24 38.10
CA SER A 11 -41.37 11.41 37.31
C SER A 11 -42.24 12.63 37.68
N PRO A 12 -41.77 13.89 37.54
CA PRO A 12 -41.66 14.52 36.20
C PRO A 12 -40.57 15.61 36.09
N ALA A 13 -40.12 15.92 34.87
CA ALA A 13 -39.91 17.31 34.43
C ALA A 13 -39.44 17.35 32.98
N VAL A 14 -40.36 17.83 32.15
CA VAL A 14 -40.15 18.34 30.80
C VAL A 14 -39.29 19.60 30.87
N VAL A 15 -38.17 19.65 30.15
CA VAL A 15 -37.59 20.92 29.70
C VAL A 15 -37.28 20.76 28.21
N ALA A 16 -38.18 21.33 27.42
CA ALA A 16 -37.99 21.54 26.00
C ALA A 16 -37.21 22.84 25.74
N SER A 17 -36.62 22.87 24.55
CA SER A 17 -36.23 24.06 23.79
C SER A 17 -34.86 24.67 24.10
N ASN A 18 -33.92 24.43 23.19
CA ASN A 18 -33.45 25.52 22.34
C ASN A 18 -33.01 24.98 20.98
N ALA A 19 -33.78 25.36 19.97
CA ALA A 19 -33.47 25.22 18.56
C ALA A 19 -32.43 26.27 18.18
N SER A 20 -31.30 25.82 17.64
CA SER A 20 -30.50 26.60 16.72
C SER A 20 -30.49 25.87 15.38
N GLU A 21 -31.42 26.33 14.55
CA GLU A 21 -31.70 25.93 13.19
C GLU A 21 -30.56 26.44 12.29
N THR A 22 -29.46 25.69 12.25
CA THR A 22 -28.43 25.87 11.23
C THR A 22 -28.80 25.01 10.03
N ALA A 23 -29.27 25.65 8.97
CA ALA A 23 -29.60 25.06 7.68
C ALA A 23 -28.46 24.17 7.16
N MET A 24 -28.58 22.86 7.37
CA MET A 24 -27.61 21.87 6.89
C MET A 24 -28.12 21.27 5.58
N GLN A 25 -27.43 21.65 4.50
CA GLN A 25 -27.58 21.10 3.16
C GLN A 25 -27.61 19.55 3.19
N PRO A 26 -28.29 18.86 2.25
CA PRO A 26 -28.32 17.40 2.23
C PRO A 26 -26.90 16.86 2.04
N ALA A 27 -26.29 16.43 3.14
CA ALA A 27 -24.95 15.86 3.14
C ALA A 27 -24.95 14.67 2.18
N LYS A 28 -24.07 14.72 1.16
CA LYS A 28 -23.83 13.60 0.26
C LYS A 28 -23.49 12.39 1.14
N LYS A 29 -24.28 11.31 1.05
CA LYS A 29 -24.02 10.07 1.80
C LYS A 29 -22.54 9.71 1.64
N PRO A 30 -21.75 9.59 2.73
CA PRO A 30 -20.33 9.31 2.63
C PRO A 30 -20.16 8.02 1.83
N ARG A 31 -19.30 8.06 0.82
CA ARG A 31 -18.98 6.85 0.04
C ARG A 31 -18.43 5.82 1.02
N ARG A 32 -19.05 4.63 1.05
CA ARG A 32 -18.61 3.52 1.89
C ARG A 32 -17.25 3.04 1.38
N CYS A 33 -16.19 3.63 1.90
CA CYS A 33 -14.82 3.26 1.61
C CYS A 33 -14.35 2.27 2.68
N PHE A 34 -13.68 1.22 2.24
CA PHE A 34 -12.99 0.29 3.13
C PHE A 34 -11.82 1.00 3.82
N SER A 35 -11.77 0.91 5.15
CA SER A 35 -10.65 1.34 5.97
C SER A 35 -9.51 0.31 5.93
N ALA A 36 -8.31 0.73 6.32
CA ALA A 36 -7.14 -0.14 6.45
C ALA A 36 -7.39 -1.34 7.38
N HIS A 37 -8.04 -1.08 8.52
CA HIS A 37 -8.40 -2.10 9.49
C HIS A 37 -9.42 -3.10 8.92
N GLU A 38 -10.38 -2.61 8.13
CA GLU A 38 -11.38 -3.46 7.48
C GLU A 38 -10.76 -4.35 6.41
N ASP A 39 -9.78 -3.83 5.65
CA ASP A 39 -9.00 -4.62 4.71
C ASP A 39 -8.25 -5.75 5.42
N LEU A 40 -7.62 -5.49 6.57
CA LEU A 40 -6.90 -6.51 7.34
C LEU A 40 -7.84 -7.59 7.88
N CYS A 41 -8.95 -7.21 8.50
CA CYS A 41 -9.96 -8.16 8.96
C CYS A 41 -10.47 -9.01 7.80
N LEU A 42 -10.74 -8.38 6.65
CA LEU A 42 -11.16 -9.08 5.46
C LEU A 42 -10.10 -10.08 4.96
N LEU A 43 -8.85 -9.66 4.82
CA LEU A 43 -7.78 -10.49 4.30
C LEU A 43 -7.47 -11.67 5.22
N ARG A 44 -7.47 -11.49 6.55
CA ARG A 44 -7.29 -12.59 7.51
C ARG A 44 -8.36 -13.66 7.37
N GLU A 45 -9.63 -13.26 7.28
CA GLU A 45 -10.75 -14.20 7.13
C GLU A 45 -10.71 -14.91 5.77
N VAL A 46 -10.35 -14.20 4.70
CA VAL A 46 -10.20 -14.78 3.36
C VAL A 46 -9.02 -15.76 3.31
N ALA A 47 -7.90 -15.44 3.96
CA ALA A 47 -6.73 -16.32 4.06
C ALA A 47 -7.01 -17.58 4.88
N ALA A 48 -7.79 -17.47 5.94
CA ALA A 48 -8.21 -18.62 6.75
C ALA A 48 -9.19 -19.54 6.00
N ALA A 49 -10.20 -18.96 5.34
CA ALA A 49 -11.27 -19.74 4.71
C ALA A 49 -10.96 -20.19 3.26
N LYS A 50 -10.04 -19.49 2.57
CA LYS A 50 -9.66 -19.72 1.17
C LYS A 50 -10.87 -19.95 0.25
N PRO A 51 -11.78 -18.97 0.11
CA PRO A 51 -13.07 -19.14 -0.55
C PRO A 51 -13.00 -19.15 -2.09
N PHE A 52 -11.81 -19.25 -2.70
CA PHE A 52 -11.65 -19.23 -4.15
C PHE A 52 -12.23 -20.51 -4.76
N GLY A 53 -13.29 -20.38 -5.57
CA GLY A 53 -13.99 -21.49 -6.21
C GLY A 53 -15.23 -22.00 -5.45
N ASP A 54 -15.41 -21.65 -4.18
CA ASP A 54 -16.52 -22.12 -3.33
C ASP A 54 -17.35 -20.96 -2.77
N ASP A 55 -18.54 -20.74 -3.33
CA ASP A 55 -19.43 -19.67 -2.91
C ASP A 55 -19.92 -19.83 -1.45
N ILE A 56 -20.04 -21.07 -0.97
CA ILE A 56 -20.43 -21.37 0.42
C ILE A 56 -19.40 -20.83 1.41
N LYS A 57 -18.11 -21.04 1.14
CA LYS A 57 -17.01 -20.50 1.95
C LYS A 57 -17.03 -18.97 1.94
N GLY A 58 -17.39 -18.37 0.80
CA GLY A 58 -17.58 -16.92 0.70
C GLY A 58 -18.65 -16.36 1.65
N VAL A 59 -19.76 -17.09 1.85
CA VAL A 59 -20.82 -16.67 2.80
C VAL A 59 -20.32 -16.73 4.26
N HIS A 60 -19.52 -17.74 4.60
CA HIS A 60 -18.91 -17.82 5.93
C HIS A 60 -17.94 -16.67 6.20
N VAL A 61 -17.10 -16.32 5.22
CA VAL A 61 -16.21 -15.15 5.29
C VAL A 61 -17.01 -13.87 5.48
N LEU A 62 -18.10 -13.69 4.72
CA LEU A 62 -18.97 -12.52 4.87
C LEU A 62 -19.54 -12.40 6.30
N ALA A 63 -20.04 -13.50 6.86
CA ALA A 63 -20.58 -13.52 8.21
C ALA A 63 -19.51 -13.26 9.29
N ALA A 64 -18.27 -13.73 9.08
CA ALA A 64 -17.16 -13.46 9.98
C ALA A 64 -16.72 -11.98 9.91
N VAL A 65 -16.52 -11.45 8.71
CA VAL A 65 -16.11 -10.05 8.50
C VAL A 65 -17.18 -9.07 8.99
N ASN A 66 -18.46 -9.33 8.73
CA ASN A 66 -19.53 -8.47 9.24
C ASN A 66 -19.58 -8.43 10.77
N ARG A 67 -19.26 -9.55 11.45
CA ARG A 67 -19.14 -9.62 12.90
C ARG A 67 -17.91 -8.86 13.41
N ALA A 68 -16.76 -9.01 12.76
CA ALA A 68 -15.51 -8.36 13.17
C ALA A 68 -15.53 -6.84 12.95
N VAL A 69 -16.04 -6.40 11.80
CA VAL A 69 -16.08 -4.98 11.40
C VAL A 69 -17.28 -4.24 12.01
N GLY A 70 -18.32 -4.97 12.42
CA GLY A 70 -19.56 -4.38 12.93
C GLY A 70 -20.34 -3.60 11.86
N ARG A 71 -20.17 -3.96 10.58
CA ARG A 71 -20.86 -3.35 9.44
C ARG A 71 -21.47 -4.41 8.54
N GLU A 72 -22.57 -4.07 7.89
CA GLU A 72 -23.20 -4.92 6.88
C GLU A 72 -22.51 -4.70 5.52
N LEU A 73 -21.55 -5.56 5.22
CA LEU A 73 -20.97 -5.67 3.88
C LEU A 73 -21.80 -6.63 3.03
N THR A 74 -21.58 -6.58 1.72
CA THR A 74 -22.18 -7.51 0.77
C THR A 74 -21.13 -8.49 0.26
N LEU A 75 -21.54 -9.72 -0.05
CA LEU A 75 -20.64 -10.74 -0.63
C LEU A 75 -19.91 -10.20 -1.86
N ARG A 76 -20.64 -9.47 -2.72
CA ARG A 76 -20.10 -8.83 -3.92
C ARG A 76 -19.04 -7.79 -3.58
N GLY A 77 -19.31 -6.91 -2.61
CA GLY A 77 -18.39 -5.86 -2.20
C GLY A 77 -17.09 -6.42 -1.60
N ILE A 78 -17.19 -7.52 -0.85
CA ILE A 78 -16.02 -8.23 -0.32
C ILE A 78 -15.18 -8.83 -1.45
N LYS A 79 -15.79 -9.62 -2.36
CA LYS A 79 -15.06 -10.21 -3.50
C LYS A 79 -14.39 -9.14 -4.37
N ASP A 80 -15.12 -8.08 -4.71
CA ASP A 80 -14.58 -6.97 -5.49
C ASP A 80 -13.42 -6.25 -4.76
N ARG A 81 -13.49 -6.13 -3.43
CA ARG A 81 -12.40 -5.54 -2.63
C ARG A 81 -11.16 -6.42 -2.63
N VAL A 82 -11.30 -7.73 -2.45
CA VAL A 82 -10.19 -8.70 -2.50
C VAL A 82 -9.53 -8.67 -3.88
N ASP A 83 -10.32 -8.70 -4.96
CA ASP A 83 -9.81 -8.63 -6.33
C ASP A 83 -9.01 -7.33 -6.59
N ILE A 84 -9.49 -6.20 -6.08
CA ILE A 84 -8.78 -4.92 -6.19
C ILE A 84 -7.45 -4.96 -5.42
N LEU A 85 -7.43 -5.53 -4.22
CA LEU A 85 -6.21 -5.62 -3.39
C LEU A 85 -5.16 -6.55 -4.04
N LEU A 86 -5.58 -7.72 -4.54
CA LEU A 86 -4.73 -8.61 -5.33
C LEU A 86 -4.25 -7.95 -6.63
N GLY A 87 -5.10 -7.13 -7.26
CA GLY A 87 -4.73 -6.35 -8.43
C GLY A 87 -3.65 -5.30 -8.16
N TYR A 88 -3.73 -4.59 -7.03
CA TYR A 88 -2.69 -3.65 -6.62
C TYR A 88 -1.39 -4.36 -6.24
N TRP A 89 -1.48 -5.54 -5.63
CA TRP A 89 -0.34 -6.40 -5.34
C TRP A 89 0.39 -6.84 -6.62
N LYS A 90 -0.34 -7.39 -7.59
CA LYS A 90 0.21 -7.80 -8.90
C LYS A 90 0.91 -6.65 -9.63
N LEU A 91 0.35 -5.45 -9.53
CA LEU A 91 0.90 -4.23 -10.14
C LEU A 91 2.01 -3.58 -9.30
N GLN A 92 2.36 -4.14 -8.13
CA GLN A 92 3.33 -3.58 -7.19
C GLN A 92 3.04 -2.11 -6.85
N ASP A 93 1.76 -1.74 -6.81
CA ASP A 93 1.31 -0.37 -6.56
C ASP A 93 1.26 -0.08 -5.06
N SER A 94 2.46 0.04 -4.49
CA SER A 94 2.67 0.35 -3.08
C SER A 94 1.98 1.64 -2.64
N LYS A 95 1.74 2.61 -3.54
CA LYS A 95 1.04 3.86 -3.22
C LYS A 95 -0.44 3.65 -2.95
N ASN A 96 -1.11 2.78 -3.72
CA ASN A 96 -2.52 2.45 -3.48
C ASN A 96 -2.69 1.45 -2.33
N LEU A 97 -1.71 0.57 -2.09
CA LEU A 97 -1.68 -0.29 -0.90
C LEU A 97 -1.47 0.53 0.39
N LYS A 98 -0.59 1.55 0.34
CA LYS A 98 -0.20 2.43 1.45
C LYS A 98 -1.06 3.68 1.64
N LYS A 99 -2.25 3.71 1.04
CA LYS A 99 -3.09 4.93 1.02
C LYS A 99 -3.77 5.22 2.37
N SER A 100 -3.84 4.24 3.27
CA SER A 100 -4.44 4.34 4.60
C SER A 100 -3.96 3.19 5.49
N GLY A 101 -3.43 3.47 6.69
CA GLY A 101 -2.88 2.49 7.62
C GLY A 101 -1.54 2.90 8.25
N THR A 102 -1.16 2.26 9.36
CA THR A 102 0.18 2.34 9.97
C THR A 102 1.18 1.44 9.24
N GLU A 103 2.48 1.65 9.43
CA GLU A 103 3.53 0.85 8.78
C GLU A 103 3.37 -0.66 9.04
N GLU A 104 3.09 -1.02 10.29
CA GLU A 104 2.85 -2.41 10.73
C GLU A 104 1.65 -3.05 10.01
N GLN A 105 0.57 -2.29 9.79
CA GLN A 105 -0.62 -2.76 9.08
C GLN A 105 -0.34 -3.05 7.61
N TYR A 106 0.65 -2.38 7.00
CA TYR A 106 1.03 -2.64 5.61
C TYR A 106 1.86 -3.90 5.48
N SER A 107 2.82 -4.11 6.39
CA SER A 107 3.65 -5.33 6.39
C SER A 107 2.78 -6.58 6.55
N GLU A 108 1.83 -6.56 7.48
CA GLU A 108 0.89 -7.69 7.64
C GLU A 108 0.00 -7.87 6.40
N LYS A 109 -0.50 -6.77 5.83
CA LYS A 109 -1.31 -6.80 4.60
C LYS A 109 -0.55 -7.39 3.41
N GLU A 110 0.74 -7.07 3.30
CA GLU A 110 1.65 -7.53 2.25
C GLU A 110 1.93 -9.03 2.39
N GLU A 111 2.24 -9.51 3.59
CA GLU A 111 2.43 -10.94 3.88
C GLU A 111 1.18 -11.77 3.53
N ILE A 112 0.00 -11.33 3.98
CA ILE A 112 -1.26 -12.04 3.70
C ILE A 112 -1.60 -12.00 2.20
N LEU A 113 -1.31 -10.89 1.50
CA LEU A 113 -1.55 -10.79 0.06
C LEU A 113 -0.61 -11.69 -0.73
N GLN A 114 0.63 -11.89 -0.28
CA GLN A 114 1.55 -12.85 -0.85
C GLN A 114 1.02 -14.28 -0.70
N ASP A 115 0.65 -14.69 0.52
CA ASP A 115 0.08 -16.02 0.78
C ASP A 115 -1.18 -16.30 -0.05
N LEU A 116 -2.05 -15.29 -0.16
CA LEU A 116 -3.26 -15.37 -0.99
C LEU A 116 -2.94 -15.44 -2.47
N TRP A 117 -1.90 -14.73 -2.92
CA TRP A 117 -1.47 -14.76 -4.32
C TRP A 117 -0.91 -16.13 -4.70
N ASP A 118 -0.02 -16.68 -3.88
CA ASP A 118 0.56 -18.01 -4.09
C ASP A 118 -0.55 -19.08 -4.12
N PHE A 119 -1.56 -18.93 -3.26
CA PHE A 119 -2.75 -19.78 -3.30
C PHE A 119 -3.61 -19.56 -4.56
N CYS A 120 -3.84 -18.31 -4.97
CA CYS A 120 -4.58 -18.00 -6.21
C CYS A 120 -3.91 -18.62 -7.43
N GLU A 121 -2.57 -18.56 -7.50
CA GLU A 121 -1.78 -19.15 -8.57
C GLU A 121 -1.94 -20.68 -8.60
N SER A 122 -1.96 -21.33 -7.44
CA SER A 122 -2.20 -22.78 -7.34
C SER A 122 -3.60 -23.21 -7.82
N VAL A 123 -4.62 -22.36 -7.60
CA VAL A 123 -6.02 -22.62 -7.96
C VAL A 123 -6.38 -22.06 -9.36
N LYS A 124 -5.44 -21.38 -10.03
CA LYS A 124 -5.66 -20.66 -11.31
C LYS A 124 -6.80 -19.64 -11.23
N TYR A 125 -6.96 -19.00 -10.08
CA TYR A 125 -7.91 -17.91 -9.91
C TYR A 125 -7.33 -16.62 -10.50
N GLU A 126 -8.03 -16.01 -11.46
CA GLU A 126 -7.65 -14.70 -12.01
C GLU A 126 -8.43 -13.59 -11.30
N PRO A 127 -7.77 -12.73 -10.48
CA PRO A 127 -8.42 -11.61 -9.84
C PRO A 127 -8.93 -10.65 -10.90
N ARG A 128 -10.17 -10.16 -10.73
CA ARG A 128 -10.78 -9.24 -11.68
C ARG A 128 -10.18 -7.85 -11.54
N ILE A 129 -9.04 -7.62 -12.19
CA ILE A 129 -8.44 -6.30 -12.30
C ILE A 129 -9.24 -5.50 -13.34
N ALA A 130 -10.30 -4.81 -12.90
CA ALA A 130 -10.90 -3.80 -13.75
C ALA A 130 -9.90 -2.63 -13.85
N PRO A 131 -9.30 -2.34 -15.03
CA PRO A 131 -8.45 -1.18 -15.17
C PRO A 131 -9.28 0.05 -14.78
N ARG A 132 -8.73 0.91 -13.91
CA ARG A 132 -9.28 2.22 -13.55
C ARG A 132 -9.43 3.05 -14.83
N GLY A 133 -10.52 2.86 -15.56
CA GLY A 133 -10.76 3.47 -16.87
C GLY A 133 -11.92 2.84 -17.64
N ALA A 134 -12.17 1.52 -17.50
CA ALA A 134 -13.22 0.85 -18.27
C ALA A 134 -14.65 1.30 -17.87
N ALA A 135 -14.88 1.64 -16.60
CA ALA A 135 -16.18 2.14 -16.14
C ALA A 135 -16.49 3.57 -16.64
N CYS A 136 -15.47 4.41 -16.87
CA CYS A 136 -15.64 5.72 -17.51
C CYS A 136 -15.87 5.59 -19.03
N ALA A 137 -15.20 4.63 -19.68
CA ALA A 137 -15.38 4.38 -21.12
C ALA A 137 -16.77 3.78 -21.45
N ALA A 138 -17.29 2.89 -20.60
CA ALA A 138 -18.60 2.26 -20.83
C ALA A 138 -19.78 3.22 -20.64
N ARG A 139 -19.63 4.27 -19.82
CA ARG A 139 -20.68 5.27 -19.59
C ARG A 139 -20.81 6.29 -20.74
N ARG A 140 -19.74 6.52 -21.50
CA ARG A 140 -19.78 7.33 -22.74
C ARG A 140 -20.49 6.63 -23.90
N ARG A 141 -20.64 5.31 -23.88
CA ARG A 141 -21.35 4.56 -24.96
C ARG A 141 -22.86 4.38 -24.72
N ARG A 142 -23.38 4.71 -23.54
CA ARG A 142 -24.81 4.52 -23.20
C ARG A 142 -25.64 5.81 -23.18
N LEU A 143 -25.00 6.96 -23.37
CA LEU A 143 -25.69 8.24 -23.58
C LEU A 143 -25.28 8.72 -24.96
N GLY A 144 -26.09 8.35 -25.96
CA GLY A 144 -25.98 8.90 -27.30
C GLY A 144 -25.98 10.43 -27.23
N ALA A 145 -24.89 11.01 -27.69
CA ALA A 145 -24.74 12.42 -28.01
C ALA A 145 -23.62 12.51 -29.05
N GLU A 146 -23.93 12.08 -30.27
CA GLU A 146 -23.56 12.87 -31.44
C GLU A 146 -24.39 14.16 -31.34
N PRO A 147 -23.80 15.35 -31.51
CA PRO A 147 -23.84 15.95 -32.83
C PRO A 147 -22.60 16.85 -33.10
N PRO A 148 -22.61 17.71 -34.13
CA PRO A 148 -22.14 17.43 -35.47
C PRO A 148 -20.87 18.22 -35.81
N VAL A 149 -20.30 17.87 -36.96
CA VAL A 149 -19.53 18.72 -37.88
C VAL A 149 -19.54 20.22 -37.56
N ASN A 150 -18.36 20.81 -37.39
CA ASN A 150 -18.10 22.16 -37.92
C ASN A 150 -16.75 22.16 -38.63
N THR A 151 -16.86 22.29 -39.95
CA THR A 151 -15.85 22.71 -40.91
C THR A 151 -15.35 24.11 -40.60
N ASP A 152 -14.13 24.39 -41.07
CA ASP A 152 -13.59 25.73 -41.34
C ASP A 152 -13.33 26.67 -40.16
N GLU A 153 -12.11 26.61 -39.62
CA GLU A 153 -11.37 27.83 -39.25
C GLU A 153 -9.89 27.70 -39.65
N LEU A 154 -9.64 27.98 -40.93
CA LEU A 154 -8.37 28.47 -41.41
C LEU A 154 -8.12 29.86 -40.79
N PRO A 155 -6.93 30.14 -40.23
CA PRO A 155 -6.60 31.50 -39.84
C PRO A 155 -6.51 32.37 -41.10
N GLY A 156 -7.42 33.33 -41.20
CA GLY A 156 -7.45 34.36 -42.23
C GLY A 156 -6.17 35.18 -42.20
N VAL A 157 -5.27 34.89 -43.13
CA VAL A 157 -4.21 35.81 -43.55
C VAL A 157 -4.86 36.81 -44.49
N THR A 158 -5.04 38.03 -44.00
CA THR A 158 -5.46 39.18 -44.78
C THR A 158 -4.36 39.54 -45.79
N LEU A 159 -4.59 39.21 -47.06
CA LEU A 159 -3.85 39.74 -48.20
C LEU A 159 -4.20 41.23 -48.33
N SER A 160 -3.35 42.08 -47.76
CA SER A 160 -3.22 43.47 -48.16
C SER A 160 -2.17 43.53 -49.26
N ASP A 161 -2.67 43.62 -50.50
CA ASP A 161 -1.96 44.03 -51.70
C ASP A 161 -1.70 45.54 -51.62
N ASP A 162 -0.43 45.93 -51.64
CA ASP A 162 0.06 47.23 -52.15
C ASP A 162 1.57 47.28 -51.93
N GLY A 163 2.36 47.16 -53.00
CA GLY A 163 3.79 47.44 -52.93
C GLY A 163 4.65 46.71 -53.95
N THR A 164 4.61 47.20 -55.19
CA THR A 164 5.65 46.99 -56.19
C THR A 164 7.03 47.32 -55.59
N GLY A 165 7.80 46.29 -55.29
CA GLY A 165 9.10 46.39 -54.63
C GLY A 165 10.01 45.26 -55.07
N ASP A 166 10.68 45.52 -56.19
CA ASP A 166 11.88 44.89 -56.72
C ASP A 166 12.87 44.39 -55.63
N GLY A 167 13.45 43.19 -55.79
CA GLY A 167 14.63 42.78 -55.00
C GLY A 167 14.63 41.39 -54.35
N ALA A 168 14.75 40.34 -55.14
CA ALA A 168 15.68 39.21 -54.93
C ALA A 168 16.06 38.76 -53.50
N LEU A 169 15.16 38.21 -52.66
CA LEU A 169 15.55 37.55 -51.38
C LEU A 169 14.69 36.33 -50.96
N GLY A 170 14.21 35.51 -51.91
CA GLY A 170 13.19 34.48 -51.60
C GLY A 170 13.65 33.08 -51.16
N ILE A 171 14.92 32.68 -51.32
CA ILE A 171 15.32 31.26 -51.19
C ILE A 171 16.14 30.95 -49.92
N ARG A 172 16.74 31.95 -49.25
CA ARG A 172 17.55 31.73 -48.04
C ARG A 172 16.75 31.54 -46.74
N GLY A 173 15.48 31.97 -46.68
CA GLY A 173 14.68 31.93 -45.45
C GLY A 173 14.19 30.53 -45.05
N LEU A 174 13.92 29.65 -46.01
CA LEU A 174 13.39 28.31 -45.73
C LEU A 174 14.45 27.36 -45.18
N GLN A 175 15.72 27.50 -45.60
CA GLN A 175 16.84 26.74 -45.03
C GLN A 175 17.08 27.10 -43.55
N SER A 176 16.74 28.32 -43.14
CA SER A 176 16.89 28.80 -41.76
C SER A 176 15.92 28.11 -40.79
N LEU A 177 14.67 27.91 -41.21
CA LEU A 177 13.65 27.27 -40.36
C LEU A 177 13.95 25.78 -40.15
N GLU A 178 14.42 25.10 -41.19
CA GLU A 178 14.81 23.69 -41.12
C GLU A 178 15.99 23.47 -40.16
N LEU A 179 17.02 24.33 -40.25
CA LEU A 179 18.14 24.33 -39.30
C LEU A 179 17.69 24.61 -37.85
N GLN A 180 16.74 25.53 -37.66
CA GLN A 180 16.20 25.84 -36.33
C GLN A 180 15.41 24.66 -35.74
N LEU A 181 14.65 23.93 -36.56
CA LEU A 181 13.93 22.73 -36.12
C LEU A 181 14.89 21.59 -35.76
N LEU A 182 15.96 21.40 -36.52
CA LEU A 182 17.01 20.43 -36.20
C LEU A 182 17.71 20.76 -34.89
N ALA A 183 18.12 22.02 -34.70
CA ALA A 183 18.74 22.47 -33.44
C ALA A 183 17.78 22.31 -32.25
N GLN A 184 16.49 22.59 -32.42
CA GLN A 184 15.48 22.39 -31.38
C GLN A 184 15.28 20.90 -31.06
N ARG A 185 15.32 20.02 -32.07
CA ARG A 185 15.24 18.57 -31.88
C ARG A 185 16.44 18.03 -31.11
N GLU A 186 17.65 18.45 -31.48
CA GLU A 186 18.88 18.07 -30.77
C GLU A 186 18.86 18.55 -29.32
N LYS A 187 18.42 19.79 -29.09
CA LYS A 187 18.24 20.31 -27.73
C LYS A 187 17.26 19.48 -26.92
N ASN A 188 16.09 19.15 -27.49
CA ASN A 188 15.11 18.30 -26.82
C ASN A 188 15.69 16.90 -26.52
N GLU A 189 16.49 16.34 -27.43
CA GLU A 189 17.15 15.05 -27.25
C GLU A 189 18.19 15.09 -26.13
N LEU A 190 19.02 16.14 -26.07
CA LEU A 190 19.98 16.35 -24.98
C LEU A 190 19.28 16.55 -23.63
N ASP A 191 18.16 17.27 -23.61
CA ASP A 191 17.36 17.47 -22.40
C ASP A 191 16.75 16.14 -21.92
N LEU A 192 16.26 15.29 -22.84
CA LEU A 192 15.76 13.95 -22.52
C LEU A 192 16.87 13.07 -21.95
N ARG A 193 18.02 12.98 -22.63
CA ARG A 193 19.19 12.22 -22.15
C ARG A 193 19.68 12.71 -20.80
N SER A 194 19.67 14.02 -20.56
CA SER A 194 20.07 14.59 -19.26
C SER A 194 19.13 14.16 -18.14
N ARG A 195 17.81 14.15 -18.39
CA ARG A 195 16.82 13.67 -17.42
C ARG A 195 16.94 12.17 -17.17
N GLU A 196 17.17 11.38 -18.21
CA GLU A 196 17.40 9.93 -18.09
C GLU A 196 18.62 9.64 -17.21
N LEU A 197 19.73 10.33 -17.45
CA LEU A 197 20.95 10.21 -16.67
C LEU A 197 20.77 10.67 -15.22
N GLU A 198 19.93 11.68 -14.97
CA GLU A 198 19.58 12.10 -13.61
C GLU A 198 18.73 11.05 -12.87
N ILE A 199 17.76 10.44 -13.55
CA ILE A 199 16.97 9.33 -13.01
C ILE A 199 17.89 8.16 -12.67
N GLU A 200 18.83 7.82 -13.55
CA GLU A 200 19.81 6.75 -13.33
C GLU A 200 20.71 7.04 -12.12
N LYS A 201 21.24 8.27 -12.00
CA LYS A 201 21.99 8.71 -10.82
C LYS A 201 21.17 8.58 -9.53
N MET A 202 19.88 8.93 -9.56
CA MET A 202 19.02 8.82 -8.39
C MET A 202 18.72 7.36 -8.02
N LYS A 203 18.61 6.46 -9.01
CA LYS A 203 18.49 5.01 -8.78
C LYS A 203 19.76 4.45 -8.13
N VAL A 204 20.93 4.76 -8.68
CA VAL A 204 22.23 4.34 -8.12
C VAL A 204 22.36 4.81 -6.66
N ARG A 205 22.06 6.08 -6.37
CA ARG A 205 22.07 6.59 -4.98
C ARG A 205 21.11 5.87 -4.04
N HIS A 206 19.98 5.40 -4.55
CA HIS A 206 19.02 4.64 -3.75
C HIS A 206 19.52 3.22 -3.48
N GLU A 207 20.15 2.58 -4.48
CA GLU A 207 20.76 1.26 -4.34
C GLU A 207 21.96 1.29 -3.40
N GLU A 208 22.83 2.30 -3.51
CA GLU A 208 23.93 2.54 -2.58
C GLU A 208 23.43 2.71 -1.13
N ARG A 209 22.36 3.50 -0.93
CA ARG A 209 21.75 3.65 0.40
C ARG A 209 21.17 2.35 0.93
N ARG A 210 20.58 1.53 0.06
CA ARG A 210 20.05 0.21 0.46
C ARG A 210 21.18 -0.72 0.90
N LEU A 211 22.24 -0.82 0.10
CA LEU A 211 23.43 -1.62 0.42
C LEU A 211 24.08 -1.18 1.73
N ALA A 212 24.22 0.13 1.96
CA ALA A 212 24.79 0.66 3.21
C ALA A 212 23.95 0.28 4.46
N LEU A 213 22.62 0.21 4.33
CA LEU A 213 21.75 -0.24 5.41
C LEU A 213 21.89 -1.74 5.66
N ASP A 214 22.01 -2.53 4.60
CA ASP A 214 22.20 -3.99 4.70
C ASP A 214 23.57 -4.32 5.31
N GLU A 215 24.64 -3.64 4.92
CA GLU A 215 25.97 -3.75 5.55
C GLU A 215 25.91 -3.40 7.04
N ARG A 216 25.19 -2.34 7.41
CA ARG A 216 25.03 -1.96 8.83
C ARG A 216 24.23 -3.00 9.62
N ARG A 217 23.21 -3.62 9.03
CA ARG A 217 22.46 -4.72 9.65
C ARG A 217 23.36 -5.92 9.90
N LEU A 218 24.12 -6.32 8.90
CA LEU A 218 25.06 -7.45 9.00
C LEU A 218 26.11 -7.19 10.09
N ALA A 219 26.66 -5.98 10.17
CA ALA A 219 27.61 -5.61 11.22
C ALA A 219 27.01 -5.72 12.64
N LEU A 220 25.76 -5.29 12.82
CA LEU A 220 25.06 -5.42 14.11
C LEU A 220 24.81 -6.89 14.47
N ASP A 221 24.48 -7.73 13.50
CA ASP A 221 24.25 -9.16 13.75
C ASP A 221 25.55 -9.91 14.06
N GLU A 222 26.67 -9.54 13.41
CA GLU A 222 28.00 -10.03 13.80
C GLU A 222 28.41 -9.60 15.21
N GLU A 223 28.09 -8.37 15.61
CA GLU A 223 28.36 -7.87 16.97
C GLU A 223 27.53 -8.61 18.02
N LYS A 224 26.23 -8.83 17.75
CA LYS A 224 25.37 -9.66 18.61
C LYS A 224 25.90 -11.08 18.73
N HIS A 225 26.25 -11.72 17.62
CA HIS A 225 26.81 -13.06 17.63
C HIS A 225 28.12 -13.12 18.42
N ARG A 226 28.99 -12.11 18.29
CA ARG A 226 30.21 -11.99 19.11
C ARG A 226 29.88 -11.92 20.60
N PHE A 227 28.90 -11.09 20.99
CA PHE A 227 28.49 -10.96 22.38
C PHE A 227 27.90 -12.26 22.94
N GLU A 228 27.08 -12.96 22.16
CA GLU A 228 26.53 -14.26 22.53
C GLU A 228 27.63 -15.30 22.74
N VAL A 229 28.60 -15.39 21.83
CA VAL A 229 29.75 -16.29 21.96
C VAL A 229 30.55 -16.01 23.24
N GLU A 230 30.79 -14.73 23.55
CA GLU A 230 31.54 -14.35 24.74
C GLU A 230 30.76 -14.64 26.03
N ARG A 231 29.45 -14.45 26.01
CA ARG A 231 28.57 -14.85 27.10
C ARG A 231 28.63 -16.36 27.34
N TRP A 232 28.48 -17.17 26.29
CA TRP A 232 28.57 -18.63 26.38
C TRP A 232 29.95 -19.09 26.87
N ARG A 233 31.02 -18.40 26.46
CA ARG A 233 32.38 -18.65 26.96
C ARG A 233 32.46 -18.42 28.47
N GLY A 234 31.97 -17.28 28.97
CA GLY A 234 31.95 -16.97 30.39
C GLY A 234 31.11 -17.94 31.22
N GLU A 235 29.92 -18.31 30.73
CA GLU A 235 29.06 -19.32 31.38
C GLU A 235 29.77 -20.69 31.45
N ARG A 236 30.43 -21.10 30.36
CA ARG A 236 31.22 -22.34 30.32
C ARG A 236 32.41 -22.32 31.28
N GLU A 237 33.14 -21.21 31.36
CA GLU A 237 34.27 -21.05 32.30
C GLU A 237 33.79 -21.13 33.76
N SER A 238 32.68 -20.46 34.10
CA SER A 238 32.07 -20.53 35.43
C SER A 238 31.69 -21.96 35.81
N LEU A 239 31.11 -22.73 34.88
CA LEU A 239 30.77 -24.14 35.11
C LEU A 239 32.02 -25.01 35.34
N LEU A 240 33.09 -24.77 34.58
CA LEU A 240 34.34 -25.51 34.76
C LEU A 240 34.97 -25.22 36.12
N ASP A 241 34.94 -23.97 36.59
CA ASP A 241 35.48 -23.61 37.90
C ASP A 241 34.63 -24.17 39.05
N GLU A 242 33.31 -24.25 38.89
CA GLU A 242 32.44 -24.93 39.84
C GLU A 242 32.73 -26.44 39.93
N ILE A 243 32.92 -27.11 38.79
CA ILE A 243 33.31 -28.52 38.74
C ILE A 243 34.68 -28.74 39.40
N LYS A 244 35.67 -27.88 39.14
CA LYS A 244 36.99 -27.96 39.78
C LYS A 244 36.87 -27.84 41.29
N LYS A 245 36.11 -26.85 41.78
CA LYS A 245 35.87 -26.67 43.23
C LYS A 245 35.27 -27.91 43.86
N MET A 246 34.26 -28.52 43.23
CA MET A 246 33.68 -29.78 43.71
C MET A 246 34.71 -30.91 43.75
N LEU A 247 35.59 -31.02 42.75
CA LEU A 247 36.65 -32.04 42.75
C LEU A 247 37.67 -31.82 43.87
N ASP A 248 38.07 -30.56 44.12
CA ASP A 248 38.98 -30.22 45.23
C ASP A 248 38.34 -30.54 46.60
N GLU A 249 37.04 -30.30 46.75
CA GLU A 249 36.28 -30.69 47.95
C GLU A 249 36.20 -32.22 48.13
N GLN A 250 36.06 -32.99 47.06
CA GLN A 250 36.06 -34.46 47.14
C GLN A 250 37.45 -35.01 47.47
N THR A 251 38.50 -34.45 46.85
CA THR A 251 39.89 -34.88 47.12
C THR A 251 40.32 -34.58 48.55
N THR A 252 39.96 -33.41 49.08
CA THR A 252 40.22 -33.05 50.49
C THR A 252 39.49 -33.98 51.47
N LYS A 253 38.23 -34.33 51.21
CA LYS A 253 37.49 -35.33 52.01
C LYS A 253 38.16 -36.71 52.01
N LEU A 254 38.62 -37.18 50.85
CA LEU A 254 39.35 -38.44 50.75
C LEU A 254 40.67 -38.41 51.53
N ALA A 255 41.41 -37.29 51.48
CA ALA A 255 42.65 -37.13 52.23
C ALA A 255 42.42 -37.14 53.76
N GLN A 256 41.32 -36.53 54.24
CA GLN A 256 40.95 -36.57 55.65
C GLN A 256 40.63 -37.98 56.14
N HIS A 257 39.90 -38.77 55.34
CA HIS A 257 39.56 -40.16 55.66
C HIS A 257 40.78 -41.09 55.73
N HIS A 258 41.86 -40.81 54.99
CA HIS A 258 43.08 -41.62 55.05
C HIS A 258 43.97 -41.34 56.28
N ASN A 259 43.79 -40.19 56.95
CA ASN A 259 44.58 -39.79 58.11
C ASN A 259 43.92 -40.14 59.46
N THR A 260 42.69 -40.64 59.45
CA THR A 260 41.93 -41.13 60.62
C THR A 260 41.99 -42.63 60.73
#